data_AF-A0A4Y9XMQ8-F1
#
_entry.id   AF-A0A4Y9XMQ8-F1
#
_cell.length_a   1.000
_cell.length_b   1.000
_cell.length_c   1.000
_cell.angle_alpha   90.00
_cell.angle_beta   90.00
_cell.angle_gamma   90.00
#
_symmetry.space_group_name_H-M   'P 1'
#
loop_
_entity.id
_entity.type
_entity.pdbx_description
1 polymer ?
#
loop_
_entity_poly.entity_id
_entity_poly.type
_entity_poly.pdbx_seq_one_letter_code
_entity_poly.pdbx_strand_id
1 'polypeptide(L)'
;TAKANASWVRISPAQGSVSASNTDQRVELSVDWSAVPAGQAPSAIVAFTATAKGQNPLTVDVTFTANHTAVPAGFSGFVEGDGGVSIEAAHASRNTTVGEVTWREIPEYGRTVSGVTPWPRLGNNEANYTAGSGPSLEYDFYSFNPVAGATILVSPSLNAWDGRPLAFAVQLDGGTPETSYFIPPSQPGVEPPGWEGGDGFVANSIVSVHANVTAGTGSHKLTLWMVEPAVVIQKIVINTGNVRASYLGPPESMRV
;
A
#
# COMPACT_ATOMS: atom_id res chain seq x y z
N THR A 1 6.05 -23.49 26.65
CA THR A 1 7.40 -23.25 26.12
C THR A 1 7.29 -23.05 24.62
N ALA A 2 8.26 -22.41 24.00
CA ALA A 2 8.37 -22.19 22.56
C ALA A 2 9.75 -22.65 22.10
N LYS A 3 9.81 -23.46 21.04
CA LYS A 3 11.07 -24.00 20.49
C LYS A 3 11.04 -23.96 18.97
N ALA A 4 12.08 -23.40 18.37
CA ALA A 4 12.28 -23.45 16.92
C ALA A 4 13.10 -24.68 16.51
N ASN A 5 12.83 -25.19 15.30
CA ASN A 5 13.66 -26.21 14.66
C ASN A 5 14.87 -25.64 13.89
N ALA A 6 15.07 -24.32 13.92
CA ALA A 6 16.16 -23.63 13.24
C ALA A 6 16.90 -22.68 14.17
N SER A 7 18.22 -22.62 14.05
CA SER A 7 19.11 -21.83 14.92
C SER A 7 19.06 -20.32 14.65
N TRP A 8 18.61 -19.91 13.46
CA TRP A 8 18.46 -18.50 13.10
C TRP A 8 17.20 -17.85 13.71
N VAL A 9 16.29 -18.62 14.30
CA VAL A 9 15.10 -18.10 14.99
C VAL A 9 15.45 -17.76 16.44
N ARG A 10 15.28 -16.50 16.81
CA ARG A 10 15.40 -16.02 18.18
C ARG A 10 14.00 -15.87 18.80
N ILE A 11 13.80 -16.42 19.99
CA ILE A 11 12.51 -16.45 20.70
C ILE A 11 12.65 -15.76 22.06
N SER A 12 11.83 -14.75 22.34
CA SER A 12 11.86 -14.02 23.62
C SER A 12 10.46 -13.70 24.16
N PRO A 13 10.06 -14.22 25.34
CA PRO A 13 10.71 -15.29 26.08
C PRO A 13 10.39 -16.67 25.46
N ALA A 14 11.32 -17.62 25.55
CA ALA A 14 11.09 -19.00 25.08
C ALA A 14 10.24 -19.85 26.04
N GLN A 15 9.93 -19.33 27.23
CA GLN A 15 9.08 -19.99 28.22
C GLN A 15 8.36 -18.96 29.08
N GLY A 16 7.20 -19.34 29.59
CA GLY A 16 6.37 -18.49 30.43
C GLY A 16 5.18 -19.29 30.95
N SER A 17 4.37 -18.64 31.77
CA SER A 17 3.13 -19.20 32.31
C SER A 17 2.04 -18.14 32.33
N VAL A 18 0.83 -18.56 31.99
CA VAL A 18 -0.38 -17.74 32.12
C VAL A 18 -1.21 -18.23 33.31
N SER A 19 -2.00 -17.33 33.89
CA SER A 19 -2.89 -17.58 35.03
C SER A 19 -4.13 -16.72 34.91
N ALA A 20 -5.05 -16.84 35.87
CA ALA A 20 -6.21 -15.94 35.94
C ALA A 20 -5.83 -14.47 36.20
N SER A 21 -4.62 -14.20 36.74
CA SER A 21 -4.11 -12.85 36.97
C SER A 21 -3.09 -12.38 35.92
N ASN A 22 -2.62 -13.28 35.05
CA ASN A 22 -1.75 -12.99 33.92
C ASN A 22 -2.22 -13.80 32.72
N THR A 23 -3.23 -13.30 32.02
CA THR A 23 -4.02 -14.09 31.06
C THR A 23 -3.27 -14.40 29.77
N ASP A 24 -2.21 -13.64 29.47
CA ASP A 24 -1.45 -13.74 28.24
C ASP A 24 0.05 -13.49 28.47
N GLN A 25 0.87 -14.01 27.56
CA GLN A 25 2.30 -13.78 27.52
C GLN A 25 2.68 -13.54 26.06
N ARG A 26 3.11 -12.33 25.73
CA ARG A 26 3.67 -12.05 24.40
C ARG A 26 5.02 -12.76 24.27
N VAL A 27 5.19 -13.44 23.15
CA VAL A 27 6.44 -14.07 22.71
C VAL A 27 6.83 -13.45 21.38
N GLU A 28 8.01 -12.84 21.34
CA GLU A 28 8.58 -12.20 20.16
C GLU A 28 9.48 -13.18 19.41
N LEU A 29 9.27 -13.28 18.10
CA LEU A 29 10.14 -14.00 17.17
C LEU A 29 10.97 -12.98 16.39
N SER A 30 12.27 -13.20 16.32
CA SER A 30 13.19 -12.39 15.50
C SER A 30 14.18 -13.28 14.76
N VAL A 31 14.82 -12.72 13.73
CA VAL A 31 15.74 -13.44 12.85
C VAL A 31 17.18 -13.02 13.17
N ASP A 32 18.07 -14.01 13.28
CA ASP A 32 19.51 -13.79 13.18
C ASP A 32 19.92 -13.77 11.71
N TRP A 33 19.95 -12.57 11.11
CA TRP A 33 20.28 -12.42 9.69
C TRP A 33 21.70 -12.87 9.32
N SER A 34 22.63 -12.99 10.29
CA SER A 34 23.97 -13.53 10.03
C SER A 34 23.96 -15.05 9.76
N ALA A 35 22.91 -15.74 10.22
CA ALA A 35 22.72 -17.17 10.05
C ALA A 35 21.78 -17.53 8.88
N VAL A 36 21.23 -16.53 8.17
CA VAL A 36 20.41 -16.73 6.97
C VAL A 36 21.19 -16.24 5.76
N PRO A 37 21.54 -17.10 4.78
CA PRO A 37 22.26 -16.64 3.59
C PRO A 37 21.42 -15.63 2.78
N ALA A 38 22.10 -14.62 2.21
CA ALA A 38 21.45 -13.61 1.38
C ALA A 38 20.73 -14.24 0.18
N GLY A 39 19.56 -13.72 -0.17
CA GLY A 39 18.71 -14.21 -1.25
C GLY A 39 17.96 -15.50 -0.93
N GLN A 40 18.06 -16.03 0.29
CA GLN A 40 17.28 -17.19 0.72
C GLN A 40 16.06 -16.77 1.54
N ALA A 41 15.04 -17.63 1.49
CA ALA A 41 13.82 -17.50 2.28
C ALA A 41 13.52 -18.78 3.07
N PRO A 42 14.40 -19.23 4.00
CA PRO A 42 14.12 -20.42 4.79
C PRO A 42 12.89 -20.25 5.68
N SER A 43 12.16 -21.35 5.86
CA SER A 43 11.08 -21.45 6.83
C SER A 43 11.51 -22.34 8.00
N ALA A 44 11.10 -21.96 9.20
CA ALA A 44 11.24 -22.72 10.42
C ALA A 44 9.86 -23.05 11.00
N ILE A 45 9.79 -24.11 11.77
CA ILE A 45 8.65 -24.42 12.63
C ILE A 45 9.00 -23.98 14.04
N VAL A 46 8.15 -23.13 14.61
CA VAL A 46 8.17 -22.76 16.02
C VAL A 46 7.04 -23.51 16.73
N ALA A 47 7.40 -24.51 17.52
CA ALA A 47 6.48 -25.31 18.30
C ALA A 47 6.19 -24.62 19.64
N PHE A 48 4.91 -24.26 19.86
CA PHE A 48 4.40 -23.76 21.12
C PHE A 48 3.76 -24.90 21.89
N THR A 49 4.41 -25.36 22.96
CA THR A 49 3.90 -26.45 23.82
C THR A 49 3.34 -25.88 25.12
N ALA A 50 2.05 -26.11 25.34
CA ALA A 50 1.35 -25.80 26.58
C ALA A 50 1.18 -27.07 27.43
N THR A 51 1.40 -26.94 28.73
CA THR A 51 1.21 -28.01 29.71
C THR A 51 0.34 -27.51 30.86
N ALA A 52 -0.70 -28.26 31.21
CA ALA A 52 -1.59 -27.94 32.32
C ALA A 52 -1.82 -29.18 33.20
N LYS A 53 -2.04 -28.96 34.50
CA LYS A 53 -2.26 -30.06 35.46
C LYS A 53 -3.51 -30.85 35.06
N GLY A 54 -3.35 -32.18 34.95
CA GLY A 54 -4.45 -33.09 34.60
C GLY A 54 -4.83 -33.07 33.12
N GLN A 55 -4.03 -32.45 32.26
CA GLN A 55 -4.23 -32.41 30.81
C GLN A 55 -3.00 -32.91 30.07
N ASN A 56 -3.22 -33.51 28.90
CA ASN A 56 -2.12 -33.84 27.99
C ASN A 56 -1.51 -32.54 27.44
N PRO A 57 -0.18 -32.51 27.20
CA PRO A 57 0.44 -31.37 26.54
C PRO A 57 -0.19 -31.11 25.16
N LEU A 58 -0.45 -29.84 24.86
CA LEU A 58 -0.89 -29.39 23.53
C LEU A 58 0.28 -28.69 22.85
N THR A 59 0.60 -29.08 21.61
CA THR A 59 1.59 -28.38 20.79
C THR A 59 0.92 -27.78 19.57
N VAL A 60 1.18 -26.50 19.32
CA VAL A 60 0.74 -25.77 18.13
C VAL A 60 1.99 -25.29 17.39
N ASP A 61 2.06 -25.62 16.11
CA ASP A 61 3.19 -25.24 15.25
C ASP A 61 2.87 -23.96 14.48
N VAL A 62 3.83 -23.04 14.47
CA VAL A 62 3.78 -21.80 13.69
C VAL A 62 4.91 -21.82 12.67
N THR A 63 4.57 -21.64 11.39
CA THR A 63 5.58 -21.45 10.34
C THR A 63 6.10 -20.03 10.38
N PHE A 64 7.41 -19.87 10.52
CA PHE A 64 8.10 -18.58 10.50
C PHE A 64 9.08 -18.56 9.33
N THR A 65 8.92 -17.61 8.41
CA THR A 65 9.75 -17.49 7.20
C THR A 65 10.63 -16.25 7.29
N ALA A 66 11.93 -16.41 7.10
CA ALA A 66 12.89 -15.30 7.06
C ALA A 66 13.31 -15.04 5.61
N ASN A 67 12.71 -14.04 4.97
CA ASN A 67 13.06 -13.67 3.60
C ASN A 67 14.23 -12.68 3.59
N HIS A 68 15.45 -13.16 3.31
CA HIS A 68 16.67 -12.33 3.33
C HIS A 68 16.93 -11.69 1.97
N THR A 69 15.97 -10.91 1.49
CA THR A 69 16.10 -10.12 0.27
C THR A 69 16.68 -8.74 0.57
N ALA A 70 17.40 -8.19 -0.41
CA ALA A 70 17.94 -6.84 -0.35
C ALA A 70 17.81 -6.20 -1.73
N VAL A 71 17.62 -4.89 -1.75
CA VAL A 71 17.65 -4.12 -3.00
C VAL A 71 19.09 -3.97 -3.51
N PRO A 72 19.30 -3.76 -4.81
CA PRO A 72 20.61 -3.43 -5.35
C PRO A 72 21.22 -2.18 -4.70
N ALA A 73 22.54 -2.18 -4.55
CA ALA A 73 23.26 -1.01 -4.04
C ALA A 73 22.97 0.23 -4.90
N GLY A 74 22.65 1.35 -4.26
CA GLY A 74 22.33 2.61 -4.92
C GLY A 74 20.87 2.75 -5.39
N PHE A 75 20.02 1.74 -5.18
CA PHE A 75 18.58 1.93 -5.31
C PHE A 75 18.08 2.92 -4.25
N SER A 76 17.20 3.83 -4.66
CA SER A 76 16.46 4.69 -3.73
C SER A 76 14.99 4.71 -4.11
N GLY A 77 14.13 4.55 -3.12
CA GLY A 77 12.69 4.35 -3.33
C GLY A 77 12.07 3.44 -2.27
N PHE A 78 10.82 3.05 -2.49
CA PHE A 78 10.08 2.18 -1.58
C PHE A 78 10.39 0.71 -1.84
N VAL A 79 10.51 -0.08 -0.79
CA VAL A 79 10.86 -1.50 -0.90
C VAL A 79 9.66 -2.36 -0.56
N GLU A 80 9.40 -3.37 -1.39
CA GLU A 80 8.40 -4.39 -1.10
C GLU A 80 8.64 -5.04 0.28
N GLY A 81 7.56 -5.14 1.05
CA GLY A 81 7.50 -5.90 2.29
C GLY A 81 6.23 -6.73 2.34
N ASP A 82 6.34 -8.00 2.77
CA ASP A 82 5.20 -8.92 2.98
C ASP A 82 4.20 -9.05 1.81
N GLY A 83 4.67 -8.86 0.57
CA GLY A 83 3.88 -9.04 -0.65
C GLY A 83 3.06 -7.82 -1.07
N GLY A 84 3.51 -6.61 -0.70
CA GLY A 84 3.08 -5.37 -1.32
C GLY A 84 4.05 -4.20 -1.10
N VAL A 85 3.77 -3.09 -1.79
CA VAL A 85 4.42 -1.80 -1.56
C VAL A 85 3.33 -0.78 -1.25
N SER A 86 3.45 -0.09 -0.12
CA SER A 86 2.47 0.90 0.34
C SER A 86 3.15 2.26 0.42
N ILE A 87 2.59 3.29 -0.21
CA ILE A 87 3.22 4.59 -0.37
C ILE A 87 2.20 5.69 -0.10
N GLU A 88 2.50 6.60 0.83
CA GLU A 88 1.69 7.80 1.04
C GLU A 88 1.88 8.75 -0.15
N ALA A 89 0.79 9.29 -0.69
CA ALA A 89 0.83 9.97 -1.99
C ALA A 89 1.72 11.22 -1.99
N ALA A 90 1.93 11.85 -0.84
CA ALA A 90 2.84 13.00 -0.70
C ALA A 90 4.32 12.64 -0.86
N HIS A 91 4.70 11.37 -0.68
CA HIS A 91 6.10 10.95 -0.68
C HIS A 91 6.63 10.55 -2.07
N ALA A 92 6.25 11.30 -3.11
CA ALA A 92 6.75 11.07 -4.46
C ALA A 92 8.27 11.22 -4.53
N SER A 93 8.90 10.41 -5.38
CA SER A 93 10.31 10.58 -5.75
C SER A 93 10.50 11.85 -6.56
N ARG A 94 9.56 12.15 -7.47
CA ARG A 94 9.59 13.31 -8.37
C ARG A 94 8.19 13.88 -8.56
N ASN A 95 8.12 15.19 -8.78
CA ASN A 95 6.90 15.93 -9.06
C ASN A 95 7.16 16.84 -10.27
N THR A 96 6.43 16.63 -11.35
CA THR A 96 6.59 17.38 -12.60
C THR A 96 5.50 18.43 -12.75
N THR A 97 5.85 19.55 -13.37
CA THR A 97 4.96 20.67 -13.62
C THR A 97 4.74 20.81 -15.13
N VAL A 98 3.52 21.08 -15.55
CA VAL A 98 3.17 21.41 -16.94
C VAL A 98 2.40 22.73 -16.95
N GLY A 99 2.93 23.73 -17.67
CA GLY A 99 2.45 25.10 -17.56
C GLY A 99 2.62 25.62 -16.13
N GLU A 100 1.53 26.08 -15.53
CA GLU A 100 1.48 26.53 -14.13
C GLU A 100 0.94 25.46 -13.17
N VAL A 101 0.63 24.26 -13.67
CA VAL A 101 -0.05 23.21 -12.91
C VAL A 101 0.95 22.20 -12.38
N THR A 102 0.88 21.91 -11.08
CA THR A 102 1.71 20.95 -10.38
C THR A 102 0.88 20.22 -9.32
N TRP A 103 1.31 19.04 -8.88
CA TRP A 103 0.72 18.43 -7.70
C TRP A 103 1.20 19.13 -6.43
N ARG A 104 0.30 19.34 -5.47
CA ARG A 104 0.62 19.87 -4.14
C ARG A 104 0.05 18.98 -3.06
N GLU A 105 0.82 18.85 -1.99
CA GLU A 105 0.37 18.23 -0.75
C GLU A 105 -0.61 19.15 -0.01
N ILE A 106 -1.63 18.53 0.59
CA ILE A 106 -2.53 19.07 1.58
C ILE A 106 -2.18 18.38 2.91
N PRO A 107 -1.40 19.02 3.79
CA PRO A 107 -0.98 18.42 5.04
C PRO A 107 -2.18 17.99 5.90
N GLU A 108 -2.04 16.86 6.61
CA GLU A 108 -3.04 16.33 7.56
C GLU A 108 -4.41 16.01 6.93
N TYR A 109 -4.48 15.97 5.60
CA TYR A 109 -5.71 15.65 4.89
C TYR A 109 -5.90 14.13 4.79
N GLY A 110 -7.13 13.67 5.01
CA GLY A 110 -7.53 12.30 4.72
C GLY A 110 -7.40 11.35 5.90
N ARG A 111 -7.18 10.07 5.60
CA ARG A 111 -7.31 8.96 6.57
C ARG A 111 -5.98 8.57 7.23
N THR A 112 -4.85 9.01 6.68
CA THR A 112 -3.49 8.64 7.11
C THR A 112 -2.62 9.89 7.28
N VAL A 113 -1.70 10.17 6.36
CA VAL A 113 -0.69 11.24 6.50
C VAL A 113 -1.16 12.55 5.88
N SER A 114 -1.50 12.52 4.60
CA SER A 114 -1.90 13.70 3.82
C SER A 114 -2.59 13.29 2.51
N GLY A 115 -3.02 14.29 1.73
CA GLY A 115 -3.51 14.10 0.36
C GLY A 115 -2.73 14.96 -0.63
N VAL A 116 -2.70 14.58 -1.90
CA VAL A 116 -2.12 15.37 -2.99
C VAL A 116 -3.17 15.72 -4.03
N THR A 117 -3.13 16.95 -4.53
CA THR A 117 -4.09 17.44 -5.53
C THR A 117 -3.38 18.32 -6.57
N PRO A 118 -3.85 18.36 -7.83
CA PRO A 118 -3.37 19.34 -8.79
C PRO A 118 -3.68 20.77 -8.36
N TRP A 119 -2.72 21.67 -8.54
CA TRP A 119 -2.81 23.08 -8.19
C TRP A 119 -2.19 23.96 -9.28
N PRO A 120 -2.76 25.13 -9.62
CA PRO A 120 -3.93 25.80 -9.01
C PRO A 120 -5.25 25.05 -9.21
N ARG A 121 -6.27 25.38 -8.40
CA ARG A 121 -7.58 24.67 -8.40
C ARG A 121 -8.22 24.56 -9.78
N LEU A 122 -8.04 25.57 -10.63
CA LEU A 122 -8.59 25.57 -11.99
C LEU A 122 -7.81 24.65 -12.95
N GLY A 123 -6.72 24.02 -12.50
CA GLY A 123 -5.88 23.19 -13.34
C GLY A 123 -5.32 23.99 -14.52
N ASN A 124 -5.48 23.46 -15.72
CA ASN A 124 -5.00 24.08 -16.96
C ASN A 124 -5.98 25.15 -17.48
N ASN A 125 -6.23 26.20 -16.70
CA ASN A 125 -7.24 27.23 -17.02
C ASN A 125 -8.61 26.62 -17.34
N GLU A 126 -9.08 25.74 -16.44
CA GLU A 126 -10.29 24.94 -16.57
C GLU A 126 -10.24 23.89 -17.69
N ALA A 127 -9.12 23.66 -18.39
CA ALA A 127 -8.99 22.54 -19.32
C ALA A 127 -8.45 21.27 -18.64
N ASN A 128 -8.62 20.13 -19.32
CA ASN A 128 -8.04 18.85 -18.92
C ASN A 128 -6.71 18.57 -19.64
N TYR A 129 -6.03 17.52 -19.20
CA TYR A 129 -4.88 16.96 -19.89
C TYR A 129 -5.21 15.60 -20.48
N THR A 130 -4.65 15.29 -21.64
CA THR A 130 -4.60 13.91 -22.13
C THR A 130 -3.73 13.09 -21.19
N ALA A 131 -4.09 11.83 -20.94
CA ALA A 131 -3.31 10.92 -20.11
C ALA A 131 -1.84 10.87 -20.58
N GLY A 132 -0.90 11.06 -19.67
CA GLY A 132 0.54 11.13 -19.99
C GLY A 132 1.08 12.49 -20.41
N SER A 133 0.24 13.53 -20.53
CA SER A 133 0.67 14.88 -20.97
C SER A 133 0.59 15.96 -19.88
N GLY A 134 -0.10 15.68 -18.77
CA GLY A 134 -0.26 16.61 -17.65
C GLY A 134 0.89 16.55 -16.64
N PRO A 135 0.82 17.35 -15.56
CA PRO A 135 1.75 17.21 -14.44
C PRO A 135 1.61 15.84 -13.75
N SER A 136 2.71 15.35 -13.19
CA SER A 136 2.78 14.00 -12.65
C SER A 136 3.52 13.88 -11.32
N LEU A 137 3.14 12.86 -10.54
CA LEU A 137 3.90 12.35 -9.41
C LEU A 137 4.49 10.99 -9.76
N GLU A 138 5.79 10.82 -9.52
CA GLU A 138 6.48 9.57 -9.81
C GLU A 138 7.02 8.95 -8.53
N TYR A 139 6.83 7.64 -8.38
CA TYR A 139 7.20 6.86 -7.21
C TYR A 139 8.10 5.71 -7.63
N ASP A 140 9.35 5.73 -7.18
CA ASP A 140 10.27 4.60 -7.38
C ASP A 140 9.99 3.53 -6.33
N PHE A 141 9.90 2.29 -6.76
CA PHE A 141 9.80 1.16 -5.87
C PHE A 141 10.57 -0.06 -6.37
N TYR A 142 10.91 -0.95 -5.45
CA TYR A 142 11.55 -2.23 -5.75
C TYR A 142 10.63 -3.37 -5.37
N SER A 143 10.40 -4.29 -6.30
CA SER A 143 9.64 -5.52 -6.08
C SER A 143 10.52 -6.76 -6.15
N PHE A 144 10.37 -7.65 -5.18
CA PHE A 144 10.90 -9.00 -5.15
C PHE A 144 9.94 -10.02 -5.77
N ASN A 145 8.65 -9.68 -5.88
CA ASN A 145 7.63 -10.48 -6.56
C ASN A 145 6.97 -9.70 -7.72
N PRO A 146 6.43 -10.38 -8.75
CA PRO A 146 5.77 -9.69 -9.86
C PRO A 146 4.64 -8.78 -9.38
N VAL A 147 4.54 -7.61 -9.99
CA VAL A 147 3.43 -6.67 -9.74
C VAL A 147 2.16 -7.24 -10.37
N ALA A 148 1.13 -7.40 -9.55
CA ALA A 148 -0.15 -7.99 -9.92
C ALA A 148 -1.30 -6.97 -9.98
N GLY A 149 -1.01 -5.69 -9.76
CA GLY A 149 -1.97 -4.60 -9.77
C GLY A 149 -1.62 -3.51 -8.76
N ALA A 150 -2.36 -2.41 -8.82
CA ALA A 150 -2.28 -1.37 -7.80
C ALA A 150 -3.68 -0.90 -7.40
N THR A 151 -3.81 -0.43 -6.17
CA THR A 151 -5.00 0.26 -5.67
C THR A 151 -4.59 1.66 -5.26
N ILE A 152 -5.26 2.65 -5.84
CA ILE A 152 -5.07 4.07 -5.54
C ILE A 152 -6.23 4.51 -4.64
N LEU A 153 -5.91 5.04 -3.46
CA LEU A 153 -6.91 5.53 -2.52
C LEU A 153 -7.13 7.02 -2.75
N VAL A 154 -8.34 7.35 -3.16
CA VAL A 154 -8.74 8.68 -3.61
C VAL A 154 -9.85 9.22 -2.72
N SER A 155 -9.82 10.50 -2.40
CA SER A 155 -10.90 11.13 -1.61
C SER A 155 -12.22 11.13 -2.38
N PRO A 156 -13.36 10.92 -1.71
CA PRO A 156 -14.67 10.86 -2.35
C PRO A 156 -15.15 12.26 -2.73
N SER A 157 -14.79 12.73 -3.93
CA SER A 157 -15.26 13.99 -4.51
C SER A 157 -16.27 13.71 -5.62
N LEU A 158 -17.36 14.48 -5.71
CA LEU A 158 -18.37 14.31 -6.76
C LEU A 158 -17.87 14.80 -8.12
N ASN A 159 -18.45 14.23 -9.19
CA ASN A 159 -18.34 14.78 -10.53
C ASN A 159 -19.10 16.12 -10.58
N ALA A 160 -18.38 17.24 -10.55
CA ALA A 160 -18.98 18.58 -10.44
C ALA A 160 -19.20 19.27 -11.80
N TRP A 161 -18.61 18.77 -12.89
CA TRP A 161 -18.68 19.39 -14.21
C TRP A 161 -19.36 18.45 -15.23
N ASP A 162 -20.38 18.95 -15.92
CA ASP A 162 -21.14 18.16 -16.88
C ASP A 162 -20.28 17.77 -18.10
N GLY A 163 -20.24 16.48 -18.42
CA GLY A 163 -19.38 15.93 -19.46
C GLY A 163 -17.88 15.85 -19.13
N ARG A 164 -17.46 16.21 -17.90
CA ARG A 164 -16.06 16.12 -17.43
C ARG A 164 -15.97 15.46 -16.05
N PRO A 165 -16.19 14.15 -15.99
CA PRO A 165 -16.06 13.39 -14.74
C PRO A 165 -14.62 13.42 -14.22
N LEU A 166 -14.47 13.42 -12.89
CA LEU A 166 -13.16 13.41 -12.23
C LEU A 166 -12.35 12.20 -12.68
N ALA A 167 -11.08 12.47 -13.01
CA ALA A 167 -10.18 11.46 -13.51
C ALA A 167 -8.72 11.77 -13.22
N PHE A 168 -7.93 10.71 -13.09
CA PHE A 168 -6.47 10.72 -13.13
C PHE A 168 -6.01 9.52 -13.97
N ALA A 169 -4.73 9.48 -14.32
CA ALA A 169 -4.16 8.34 -15.03
C ALA A 169 -3.05 7.68 -14.21
N VAL A 170 -2.93 6.36 -14.33
CA VAL A 170 -1.83 5.57 -13.74
C VAL A 170 -0.99 5.01 -14.87
N GLN A 171 0.33 5.08 -14.71
CA GLN A 171 1.28 4.46 -15.62
C GLN A 171 2.30 3.68 -14.78
N LEU A 172 2.60 2.45 -15.19
CA LEU A 172 3.71 1.69 -14.64
C LEU A 172 4.83 1.62 -15.67
N ASP A 173 6.03 2.01 -15.26
CA ASP A 173 7.24 2.06 -16.06
C ASP A 173 7.01 2.85 -17.38
N GLY A 174 7.32 2.25 -18.52
CA GLY A 174 7.08 2.81 -19.86
C GLY A 174 5.75 2.39 -20.49
N GLY A 175 4.83 1.79 -19.73
CA GLY A 175 3.53 1.35 -20.24
C GLY A 175 2.63 2.50 -20.68
N THR A 176 1.47 2.20 -21.26
CA THR A 176 0.49 3.24 -21.63
C THR A 176 -0.21 3.77 -20.38
N PRO A 177 -0.31 5.10 -20.16
CA PRO A 177 -1.13 5.66 -19.09
C PRO A 177 -2.61 5.25 -19.22
N GLU A 178 -3.17 4.66 -18.17
CA GLU A 178 -4.57 4.25 -18.10
C GLU A 178 -5.37 5.27 -17.29
N THR A 179 -6.35 5.93 -17.91
CA THR A 179 -7.25 6.87 -17.23
C THR A 179 -8.30 6.13 -16.43
N SER A 180 -8.49 6.53 -15.17
CA SER A 180 -9.59 6.04 -14.34
C SER A 180 -10.61 7.13 -14.07
N TYR A 181 -11.86 6.85 -14.41
CA TYR A 181 -13.05 7.61 -14.02
C TYR A 181 -13.72 6.87 -12.88
N PHE A 182 -13.41 7.27 -11.65
CA PHE A 182 -13.67 6.45 -10.45
C PHE A 182 -15.00 6.76 -9.76
N ILE A 183 -15.65 7.87 -10.11
CA ILE A 183 -16.99 8.20 -9.61
C ILE A 183 -18.01 7.87 -10.70
N PRO A 184 -18.90 6.89 -10.47
CA PRO A 184 -19.93 6.54 -11.43
C PRO A 184 -20.83 7.74 -11.77
N PRO A 185 -21.34 7.84 -13.01
CA PRO A 185 -22.27 8.90 -13.36
C PRO A 185 -23.60 8.74 -12.59
N SER A 186 -24.22 9.87 -12.25
CA SER A 186 -25.53 9.92 -11.61
C SER A 186 -26.37 11.08 -12.17
N GLN A 187 -27.68 11.02 -11.95
CA GLN A 187 -28.56 12.13 -12.29
C GLN A 187 -28.33 13.31 -11.34
N PRO A 188 -28.52 14.57 -11.79
CA PRO A 188 -28.44 15.73 -10.91
C PRO A 188 -29.34 15.58 -9.67
N GLY A 189 -28.76 15.81 -8.49
CA GLY A 189 -29.45 15.67 -7.20
C GLY A 189 -29.54 14.23 -6.66
N VAL A 190 -28.93 13.26 -7.35
CA VAL A 190 -28.85 11.86 -6.92
C VAL A 190 -27.39 11.48 -6.67
N GLU A 191 -27.14 10.86 -5.52
CA GLU A 191 -25.80 10.38 -5.18
C GLU A 191 -25.38 9.20 -6.05
N PRO A 192 -24.09 9.11 -6.45
CA PRO A 192 -23.65 8.08 -7.37
C PRO A 192 -23.67 6.69 -6.71
N PRO A 193 -23.82 5.61 -7.51
CA PRO A 193 -23.66 4.25 -7.03
C PRO A 193 -22.40 4.08 -6.18
N GLY A 194 -22.56 3.50 -4.98
CA GLY A 194 -21.46 3.30 -4.02
C GLY A 194 -21.17 4.48 -3.10
N TRP A 195 -21.86 5.62 -3.25
CA TRP A 195 -21.66 6.79 -2.37
C TRP A 195 -22.10 6.54 -0.93
N GLU A 196 -23.31 6.00 -0.75
CA GLU A 196 -23.96 5.72 0.53
C GLU A 196 -23.75 4.28 1.01
N GLY A 197 -24.21 3.97 2.23
CA GLY A 197 -24.17 2.63 2.83
C GLY A 197 -22.99 2.42 3.79
N GLY A 198 -23.03 1.32 4.57
CA GLY A 198 -22.03 1.04 5.60
C GLY A 198 -20.59 0.90 5.08
N ASP A 199 -20.45 0.43 3.83
CA ASP A 199 -19.17 0.30 3.12
C ASP A 199 -19.07 1.28 1.93
N GLY A 200 -19.93 2.30 1.88
CA GLY A 200 -19.94 3.31 0.82
C GLY A 200 -18.76 4.28 0.90
N PHE A 201 -18.56 5.05 -0.16
CA PHE A 201 -17.47 6.01 -0.29
C PHE A 201 -17.47 7.05 0.84
N VAL A 202 -18.64 7.51 1.27
CA VAL A 202 -18.77 8.49 2.37
C VAL A 202 -18.48 7.82 3.72
N ALA A 203 -19.04 6.65 3.99
CA ALA A 203 -18.83 5.94 5.26
C ALA A 203 -17.36 5.55 5.46
N ASN A 204 -16.67 5.18 4.38
CA ASN A 204 -15.25 4.87 4.40
C ASN A 204 -14.35 6.11 4.24
N SER A 205 -14.91 7.25 3.86
CA SER A 205 -14.19 8.49 3.51
C SER A 205 -13.10 8.28 2.45
N ILE A 206 -13.30 7.32 1.54
CA ILE A 206 -12.34 6.95 0.49
C ILE A 206 -13.03 6.23 -0.67
N VAL A 207 -12.43 6.35 -1.85
CA VAL A 207 -12.69 5.52 -3.02
C VAL A 207 -11.44 4.71 -3.33
N SER A 208 -11.60 3.38 -3.41
CA SER A 208 -10.52 2.47 -3.82
C SER A 208 -10.56 2.27 -5.32
N VAL A 209 -9.54 2.76 -6.03
CA VAL A 209 -9.45 2.69 -7.49
C VAL A 209 -8.43 1.64 -7.88
N HIS A 210 -8.88 0.56 -8.52
CA HIS A 210 -8.00 -0.49 -9.01
C HIS A 210 -7.40 -0.13 -10.37
N ALA A 211 -6.08 -0.17 -10.48
CA ALA A 211 -5.33 0.03 -11.71
C ALA A 211 -4.77 -1.32 -12.19
N ASN A 212 -5.01 -1.65 -13.46
CA ASN A 212 -4.62 -2.93 -14.06
C ASN A 212 -3.19 -2.87 -14.60
N VAL A 213 -2.24 -2.63 -13.71
CA VAL A 213 -0.81 -2.57 -14.03
C VAL A 213 -0.10 -3.86 -13.60
N THR A 214 0.77 -4.38 -14.47
CA THR A 214 1.57 -5.58 -14.17
C THR A 214 3.00 -5.38 -14.64
N ALA A 215 3.95 -5.97 -13.91
CA ALA A 215 5.36 -5.94 -14.24
C ALA A 215 6.08 -7.14 -13.61
N GLY A 216 7.31 -7.38 -14.05
CA GLY A 216 8.21 -8.36 -13.44
C GLY A 216 8.68 -7.94 -12.05
N THR A 217 9.79 -8.54 -11.61
CA THR A 217 10.51 -8.14 -10.41
C THR A 217 11.57 -7.09 -10.75
N GLY A 218 11.94 -6.27 -9.78
CA GLY A 218 13.04 -5.31 -9.90
C GLY A 218 12.66 -3.88 -9.55
N SER A 219 13.40 -2.93 -10.10
CA SER A 219 13.13 -1.50 -9.94
C SER A 219 12.06 -1.06 -10.91
N HIS A 220 11.06 -0.35 -10.38
CA HIS A 220 9.91 0.14 -11.12
C HIS A 220 9.62 1.60 -10.78
N LYS A 221 8.87 2.24 -11.66
CA LYS A 221 8.34 3.58 -11.47
C LYS A 221 6.83 3.58 -11.71
N LEU A 222 6.06 3.91 -10.68
CA LEU A 222 4.63 4.21 -10.84
C LEU A 222 4.47 5.72 -11.00
N THR A 223 3.73 6.14 -12.04
CA THR A 223 3.44 7.54 -12.31
C THR A 223 1.94 7.80 -12.23
N LEU A 224 1.57 8.78 -11.42
CA LEU A 224 0.22 9.35 -11.38
C LEU A 224 0.19 10.61 -12.22
N TRP A 225 -0.70 10.64 -13.21
CA TRP A 225 -0.90 11.77 -14.12
C TRP A 225 -2.18 12.51 -13.77
N MET A 226 -2.11 13.84 -13.77
CA MET A 226 -3.31 14.65 -13.78
C MET A 226 -4.04 14.48 -15.12
N VAL A 227 -5.36 14.22 -15.06
CA VAL A 227 -6.27 14.30 -16.21
C VAL A 227 -7.24 15.45 -15.97
N GLU A 228 -8.00 15.40 -14.88
CA GLU A 228 -8.87 16.48 -14.41
C GLU A 228 -8.33 17.14 -13.13
N PRO A 229 -8.64 18.43 -12.87
CA PRO A 229 -8.35 19.07 -11.60
C PRO A 229 -9.24 18.51 -10.47
N ALA A 230 -8.95 18.89 -9.22
CA ALA A 230 -9.73 18.56 -8.02
C ALA A 230 -9.74 17.08 -7.58
N VAL A 231 -9.01 16.19 -8.26
CA VAL A 231 -8.70 14.87 -7.71
C VAL A 231 -7.80 15.03 -6.48
N VAL A 232 -8.10 14.30 -5.40
CA VAL A 232 -7.24 14.25 -4.20
C VAL A 232 -6.86 12.79 -3.94
N ILE A 233 -5.58 12.47 -4.11
CA ILE A 233 -5.04 11.12 -3.91
C ILE A 233 -4.38 11.06 -2.54
N GLN A 234 -4.64 10.03 -1.75
CA GLN A 234 -4.09 9.89 -0.39
C GLN A 234 -2.99 8.85 -0.33
N LYS A 235 -3.15 7.71 -1.01
CA LYS A 235 -2.25 6.56 -0.86
C LYS A 235 -2.24 5.66 -2.07
N ILE A 236 -1.12 4.96 -2.27
CA ILE A 236 -0.90 3.97 -3.32
C ILE A 236 -0.56 2.64 -2.64
N VAL A 237 -1.24 1.57 -3.05
CA VAL A 237 -0.95 0.21 -2.59
C VAL A 237 -0.72 -0.68 -3.81
N ILE A 238 0.53 -1.06 -4.03
CA ILE A 238 0.95 -1.95 -5.11
C ILE A 238 0.91 -3.38 -4.59
N ASN A 239 0.19 -4.25 -5.29
CA ASN A 239 0.06 -5.65 -4.93
C ASN A 239 1.14 -6.47 -5.64
N THR A 240 1.96 -7.19 -4.86
CA THR A 240 2.95 -8.13 -5.37
C THR A 240 2.66 -9.58 -4.96
N GLY A 241 1.47 -9.83 -4.38
CA GLY A 241 0.93 -11.18 -4.17
C GLY A 241 0.29 -11.46 -2.81
N ASN A 242 0.46 -10.58 -1.81
CA ASN A 242 -0.09 -10.82 -0.46
C ASN A 242 -0.57 -9.53 0.25
N VAL A 243 -1.00 -8.51 -0.51
CA VAL A 243 -1.76 -7.40 0.08
C VAL A 243 -3.08 -7.92 0.63
N ARG A 244 -3.33 -7.71 1.92
CA ARG A 244 -4.54 -8.18 2.63
C ARG A 244 -5.50 -7.04 2.90
N ALA A 245 -6.78 -7.38 3.01
CA ALA A 245 -7.82 -6.45 3.40
C ALA A 245 -7.52 -5.85 4.78
N SER A 246 -7.55 -4.52 4.85
CA SER A 246 -7.42 -3.73 6.07
C SER A 246 -8.11 -2.39 5.84
N TYR A 247 -8.58 -1.76 6.91
CA TYR A 247 -9.39 -0.54 6.77
C TYR A 247 -8.59 0.62 6.15
N LEU A 248 -7.36 0.85 6.61
CA LEU A 248 -6.49 1.96 6.19
C LEU A 248 -5.45 1.56 5.11
N GLY A 249 -5.44 0.29 4.69
CA GLY A 249 -4.34 -0.29 3.93
C GLY A 249 -3.11 -0.58 4.83
N PRO A 250 -2.07 -1.22 4.27
CA PRO A 250 -0.81 -1.46 4.98
C PRO A 250 -0.13 -0.15 5.40
N PRO A 251 0.68 -0.13 6.48
CA PRO A 251 1.56 0.99 6.77
C PRO A 251 2.50 1.26 5.59
N GLU A 252 3.05 2.46 5.50
CA GLU A 252 4.01 2.81 4.45
C GLU A 252 5.22 1.86 4.47
N SER A 253 5.64 1.46 3.28
CA SER A 253 6.80 0.62 3.06
C SER A 253 8.09 1.34 3.44
N MET A 254 9.12 0.57 3.79
CA MET A 254 10.45 1.13 4.02
C MET A 254 10.94 1.87 2.77
N ARG A 255 11.45 3.09 2.97
CA ARG A 255 12.12 3.87 1.95
C ARG A 255 13.63 3.83 2.20
N VAL A 256 14.40 3.57 1.14
CA VAL A 256 15.87 3.49 1.17
C VAL A 256 16.52 4.54 0.29
#